data_AF-V8D4V1-F1
#
_entry.id   AF-V8D4V1-F1
#
_cell.length_a   1.000
_cell.length_b   1.000
_cell.length_c   1.000
_cell.angle_alpha   90.00
_cell.angle_beta   90.00
_cell.angle_gamma   90.00
#
_symmetry.space_group_name_H-M   'P 1'
#
loop_
_entity.id
_entity.type
_entity.pdbx_description
1 polymer ?
#
loop_
_entity_poly.entity_id
_entity_poly.type
_entity_poly.pdbx_seq_one_letter_code
_entity_poly.pdbx_strand_id
1 'polypeptide(L)'
;MDQRTKDETRNKLSLPVGWSGFVAIAGGAACVAMAILTLAGGHMIAAVILAVGAVLLFGWGFFAYRATDSLKDNHVSELKARRDRVRYRAKYPRKNR
;
A
#
# COMPACT_ATOMS: atom_id res chain seq x y z
N MET A 1 17.43 6.73 17.33
CA MET A 1 16.98 6.86 15.93
C MET A 1 15.98 7.99 15.86
N ASP A 2 16.36 9.09 15.23
CA ASP A 2 15.65 10.37 15.23
C ASP A 2 14.34 10.31 14.44
N GLN A 3 13.24 10.92 14.92
CA GLN A 3 11.90 10.77 14.33
C GLN A 3 11.87 11.19 12.85
N ARG A 4 12.64 12.21 12.46
CA ARG A 4 12.80 12.64 11.06
C ARG A 4 13.28 11.51 10.13
N THR A 5 14.21 10.68 10.58
CA THR A 5 14.77 9.61 9.74
C THR A 5 13.74 8.52 9.46
N LYS A 6 12.83 8.23 10.41
CA LYS A 6 11.75 7.26 10.21
C LYS A 6 10.72 7.75 9.20
N ASP A 7 10.41 9.03 9.19
CA ASP A 7 9.43 9.62 8.28
C ASP A 7 9.97 9.71 6.84
N GLU A 8 11.24 10.05 6.68
CA GLU A 8 11.87 10.10 5.36
C GLU A 8 12.03 8.70 4.72
N THR A 9 12.37 7.70 5.54
CA THR A 9 12.46 6.31 5.07
C THR A 9 11.07 5.76 4.70
N ARG A 10 10.03 6.08 5.48
CA ARG A 10 8.63 5.69 5.18
C ARG A 10 8.08 6.34 3.91
N ASN A 11 8.39 7.61 3.66
CA ASN A 11 7.93 8.31 2.45
C ASN A 11 8.64 7.79 1.19
N LYS A 12 9.90 7.35 1.30
CA LYS A 12 10.63 6.69 0.22
C LYS A 12 10.15 5.25 -0.03
N LEU A 13 9.53 4.60 0.96
CA LEU A 13 8.99 3.23 0.87
C LEU A 13 7.53 3.14 0.39
N SER A 14 6.70 4.16 0.63
CA SER A 14 5.29 4.15 0.21
C SER A 14 5.11 4.18 -1.32
N LEU A 15 5.96 4.93 -2.02
CA LEU A 15 5.97 5.02 -3.48
C LEU A 15 6.32 3.69 -4.17
N PRO A 16 7.43 3.00 -3.84
CA PRO A 16 7.77 1.71 -4.47
C PRO A 16 6.79 0.59 -4.07
N VAL A 17 6.26 0.61 -2.84
CA VAL A 17 5.25 -0.38 -2.41
C VAL A 17 3.95 -0.21 -3.21
N GLY A 18 3.46 1.02 -3.37
CA GLY A 18 2.28 1.30 -4.20
C GLY A 18 2.49 0.91 -5.67
N TRP A 19 3.67 1.17 -6.23
CA TRP A 19 4.03 0.76 -7.60
C TRP A 19 4.07 -0.76 -7.76
N SER A 20 4.68 -1.47 -6.79
CA SER A 20 4.74 -2.93 -6.80
C SER A 20 3.34 -3.56 -6.71
N GLY A 21 2.42 -2.95 -5.96
CA GLY A 21 1.03 -3.37 -5.89
C GLY A 21 0.27 -3.17 -7.21
N PHE A 22 0.48 -2.04 -7.89
CA PHE A 22 -0.12 -1.78 -9.21
C PHE A 22 0.37 -2.78 -10.26
N VAL A 23 1.68 -3.02 -10.32
CA VAL A 23 2.28 -4.01 -11.24
C VAL A 23 1.74 -5.41 -10.94
N ALA A 24 1.59 -5.77 -9.67
CA ALA A 24 1.04 -7.07 -9.28
C ALA A 24 -0.42 -7.24 -9.74
N ILE A 25 -1.27 -6.22 -9.61
CA ILE A 25 -2.66 -6.27 -10.10
C ILE A 25 -2.70 -6.40 -11.63
N ALA A 26 -1.91 -5.60 -12.35
CA ALA A 26 -1.86 -5.65 -13.81
C ALA A 26 -1.33 -7.02 -14.31
N GLY A 27 -0.28 -7.54 -13.69
CA GLY A 27 0.25 -8.88 -13.97
C GLY A 27 -0.74 -9.99 -13.62
N GLY A 28 -1.48 -9.85 -12.52
CA GLY A 28 -2.54 -10.78 -12.12
C GLY A 28 -3.66 -10.84 -13.16
N ALA A 29 -4.13 -9.70 -13.65
CA ALA A 29 -5.13 -9.62 -14.71
C ALA A 29 -4.65 -10.29 -16.02
N ALA A 30 -3.39 -10.06 -16.41
CA ALA A 30 -2.78 -10.72 -17.57
C ALA A 30 -2.69 -12.24 -17.39
N CYS A 31 -2.34 -12.73 -16.20
CA CYS A 31 -2.32 -14.16 -15.89
C CYS A 31 -3.72 -14.78 -15.97
N VAL A 32 -4.77 -14.08 -15.50
CA VAL A 32 -6.15 -14.54 -15.63
C VAL A 32 -6.58 -14.63 -17.10
N ALA A 33 -6.28 -13.59 -17.89
CA ALA A 33 -6.58 -13.58 -19.32
C ALA A 33 -5.89 -14.74 -20.05
N MET A 34 -4.61 -14.97 -19.75
CA MET A 34 -3.87 -16.12 -20.29
C MET A 34 -4.41 -17.45 -19.79
N ALA A 35 -4.81 -17.57 -18.52
CA ALA A 35 -5.41 -18.79 -17.99
C ALA A 35 -6.69 -19.17 -18.75
N ILE A 36 -7.55 -18.19 -19.07
CA ILE A 36 -8.78 -18.40 -19.84
C ILE A 36 -8.46 -18.89 -21.26
N LEU A 37 -7.52 -18.23 -21.94
CA LEU A 37 -7.07 -18.64 -23.29
C LEU A 37 -6.47 -20.06 -23.28
N THR A 38 -5.67 -20.36 -22.27
CA THR A 38 -5.00 -21.66 -22.12
C THR A 38 -5.99 -22.78 -21.80
N LEU A 39 -7.05 -22.46 -21.03
CA LEU A 39 -8.15 -23.37 -20.75
C LEU A 39 -8.94 -23.68 -22.04
N ALA A 40 -9.21 -22.66 -22.87
CA ALA A 40 -9.86 -22.84 -24.16
C ALA A 40 -9.03 -23.71 -25.13
N GLY A 41 -7.70 -23.67 -25.02
CA GLY A 41 -6.78 -24.54 -25.76
C GLY A 41 -6.69 -25.98 -25.23
N GLY A 42 -7.45 -26.36 -24.20
CA GLY A 42 -7.46 -27.71 -23.62
C GLY A 42 -6.25 -28.03 -22.73
N HIS A 43 -5.39 -27.04 -22.45
CA HIS A 43 -4.16 -27.22 -21.68
C HIS A 43 -4.43 -26.95 -20.18
N MET A 44 -5.15 -27.87 -19.53
CA MET A 44 -5.64 -27.68 -18.14
C MET A 44 -4.51 -27.40 -17.13
N ILE A 45 -3.39 -28.11 -17.20
CA ILE A 45 -2.28 -27.94 -16.25
C ILE A 45 -1.67 -26.53 -16.34
N ALA A 46 -1.46 -26.02 -17.56
CA ALA A 46 -0.93 -24.69 -17.78
C ALA A 46 -1.91 -23.60 -17.32
N ALA A 47 -3.21 -23.80 -17.54
CA ALA A 47 -4.25 -22.89 -17.04
C ALA A 47 -4.26 -22.82 -15.50
N VAL A 48 -4.08 -23.96 -14.81
CA VAL A 48 -4.01 -24.00 -13.34
C VAL A 48 -2.79 -23.25 -12.82
N ILE A 49 -1.62 -23.43 -13.44
CA ILE A 49 -0.39 -22.72 -13.04
C ILE A 49 -0.58 -21.21 -13.15
N LEU A 50 -1.19 -20.74 -14.25
CA LEU A 50 -1.48 -19.32 -14.47
C LEU A 50 -2.52 -18.78 -13.48
N ALA A 51 -3.53 -19.58 -13.13
CA ALA A 51 -4.52 -19.21 -12.12
C ALA A 51 -3.88 -19.08 -10.72
N VAL A 52 -3.00 -19.99 -10.33
CA VAL A 52 -2.24 -19.88 -9.07
C VAL A 52 -1.34 -18.65 -9.08
N GLY A 53 -0.64 -18.39 -10.20
CA GLY A 53 0.16 -17.17 -10.36
C GLY A 53 -0.67 -15.89 -10.22
N ALA A 54 -1.86 -15.86 -10.80
CA ALA A 54 -2.79 -14.75 -10.63
C ALA A 54 -3.20 -14.54 -9.17
N VAL A 55 -3.56 -15.61 -8.44
CA VAL A 55 -3.94 -15.53 -7.02
C VAL A 55 -2.80 -14.96 -6.17
N LEU A 56 -1.55 -15.40 -6.41
CA LEU A 56 -0.38 -14.87 -5.69
C LEU A 56 -0.15 -13.38 -5.99
N LEU A 57 -0.29 -12.97 -7.25
CA LEU A 57 -0.14 -11.58 -7.68
C LEU A 57 -1.24 -10.68 -7.10
N PHE A 58 -2.50 -11.12 -7.11
CA PHE A 58 -3.59 -10.41 -6.46
C PHE A 58 -3.42 -10.35 -4.94
N GLY A 59 -2.95 -11.43 -4.32
CA GLY A 59 -2.61 -11.46 -2.89
C GLY A 59 -1.52 -10.45 -2.53
N TRP A 60 -0.48 -10.34 -3.35
CA TRP A 60 0.57 -9.33 -3.20
C TRP A 60 0.04 -7.91 -3.40
N GLY A 61 -0.80 -7.70 -4.41
CA GLY A 61 -1.47 -6.41 -4.64
C GLY A 61 -2.30 -5.96 -3.43
N PHE A 62 -3.06 -6.88 -2.83
CA PHE A 62 -3.84 -6.61 -1.62
C PHE A 62 -2.94 -6.32 -0.40
N PHE A 63 -1.85 -7.07 -0.24
CA PHE A 63 -0.88 -6.83 0.82
C PHE A 63 -0.21 -5.46 0.68
N ALA A 64 0.23 -5.11 -0.53
CA ALA A 64 0.82 -3.81 -0.83
C ALA A 64 -0.17 -2.66 -0.57
N TYR A 65 -1.44 -2.83 -0.95
CA TYR A 65 -2.51 -1.87 -0.64
C TYR A 65 -2.68 -1.67 0.86
N ARG A 66 -2.79 -2.76 1.62
CA ARG A 66 -2.97 -2.72 3.08
C ARG A 66 -1.76 -2.13 3.81
N ALA A 67 -0.56 -2.43 3.35
CA ALA A 67 0.67 -1.85 3.87
C ALA A 67 0.71 -0.32 3.65
N THR A 68 0.18 0.14 2.51
CA THR A 68 0.10 1.56 2.19
C THR A 68 -0.94 2.29 3.04
N ASP A 69 -2.09 1.68 3.32
CA ASP A 69 -3.11 2.26 4.22
C ASP A 69 -2.62 2.38 5.68
N SER A 70 -1.94 1.36 6.20
CA SER A 70 -1.33 1.41 7.54
C SER A 70 -0.28 2.54 7.68
N LEU A 71 0.40 2.89 6.59
CA LEU A 71 1.33 4.02 6.56
C LEU A 71 0.60 5.37 6.56
N LYS A 72 -0.59 5.43 5.96
CA LYS A 72 -1.39 6.66 5.79
C LYS A 72 -2.07 7.10 7.09
N ASP A 73 -2.65 6.17 7.83
CA ASP A 73 -3.34 6.45 9.11
C ASP A 73 -2.41 7.07 10.15
N ASN A 74 -1.18 6.57 10.22
CA ASN A 74 -0.17 7.08 11.13
C ASN A 74 0.25 8.52 10.79
N HIS A 75 0.33 8.88 9.51
CA HIS A 75 0.68 10.24 9.10
C HIS A 75 -0.46 11.24 9.36
N VAL A 76 -1.71 10.84 9.08
CA VAL A 76 -2.90 11.64 9.39
C VAL A 76 -3.03 11.85 10.90
N SER A 77 -2.74 10.83 11.71
CA SER A 77 -2.74 10.94 13.17
C SER A 77 -1.71 11.94 13.68
N GLU A 78 -0.51 12.00 13.08
CA GLU A 78 0.54 12.93 13.47
C GLU A 78 0.19 14.37 13.06
N LEU A 79 -0.33 14.57 11.85
CA LEU A 79 -0.82 15.87 11.39
C LEU A 79 -1.98 16.37 12.26
N LYS A 80 -2.91 15.48 12.65
CA LYS A 80 -4.01 15.80 13.55
C LYS A 80 -3.50 16.20 14.94
N ALA A 81 -2.52 15.47 15.48
CA ALA A 81 -1.88 15.79 16.76
C ALA A 81 -1.09 17.11 16.73
N ARG A 82 -0.51 17.49 15.60
CA ARG A 82 0.11 18.83 15.42
C ARG A 82 -0.96 19.93 15.35
N ARG A 83 -2.04 19.71 14.59
CA ARG A 83 -3.17 20.65 14.49
C ARG A 83 -3.81 20.90 15.85
N ASP A 84 -4.05 19.86 16.63
CA ASP A 84 -4.66 19.97 17.95
C ASP A 84 -3.74 20.68 18.95
N ARG A 85 -2.42 20.46 18.88
CA ARG A 85 -1.44 21.23 19.68
C ARG A 85 -1.44 22.73 19.35
N VAL A 86 -1.51 23.09 18.07
CA VAL A 86 -1.61 24.51 17.65
C VAL A 86 -2.91 25.11 18.14
N ARG A 87 -4.04 24.40 17.97
CA ARG A 87 -5.35 24.85 18.46
C ARG A 87 -5.39 25.01 19.98
N TYR A 88 -4.73 24.12 20.71
CA TYR A 88 -4.60 24.18 22.16
C TYR A 88 -3.79 25.41 22.60
N ARG A 89 -2.65 25.69 21.93
CA ARG A 89 -1.85 26.90 22.18
C ARG A 89 -2.59 28.19 21.88
N ALA A 90 -3.43 28.21 20.84
CA ALA A 90 -4.25 29.36 20.50
C ALA A 90 -5.38 29.60 21.52
N LYS A 91 -5.96 28.54 22.08
CA LYS A 91 -7.04 28.62 23.07
C LYS A 91 -6.54 28.93 24.48
N TYR A 92 -5.34 28.46 24.83
CA TYR A 92 -4.68 28.71 26.10
C TYR A 92 -3.29 29.30 25.85
N PRO A 93 -3.21 30.60 25.49
CA PRO A 93 -1.92 31.26 25.37
C PRO A 93 -1.21 31.16 26.73
N ARG A 94 0.01 30.62 26.75
CA ARG A 94 0.83 30.66 27.96
C ARG A 94 0.99 32.13 28.33
N LYS A 95 0.40 32.51 29.45
CA LYS A 95 0.61 33.80 30.08
C LYS A 95 2.05 33.77 30.58
N ASN A 96 2.98 34.25 29.75
CA ASN A 96 4.36 34.45 30.14
C ASN A 96 4.33 35.32 31.39
N ARG A 97 4.86 34.78 32.48
CA ARG A 97 5.28 35.52 33.66
C ARG A 97 6.80 35.60 33.61
#